data_AF-A0A9P9PC25-F1
#
_entry.id   AF-A0A9P9PC25-F1
#
_cell.length_a   1.000
_cell.length_b   1.000
_cell.length_c   1.000
_cell.angle_alpha   90.00
_cell.angle_beta   90.00
_cell.angle_gamma   90.00
#
_symmetry.space_group_name_H-M   'P 1'
#
loop_
_entity.id
_entity.type
_entity.pdbx_description
1 polymer ?
#
loop_
_entity_poly.entity_id
_entity_poly.type
_entity_poly.pdbx_seq_one_letter_code
_entity_poly.pdbx_strand_id
1 'polypeptide(L)'
;MRFSHLISAAALTAIASAQNNGQNGQQNNDQNNGQNNGQNGGATGAGGNDANGLTLLANAIQTGSQQDGSVNGQLQDGQSASKTSDNNFINLCSGKTLTNGLQVQGGSCNGIPMGDIPAKANMVSGVITFPETNGAAIEPDTTFDITVQIDNLVAGSFTNADTTYYAGPQFLQGGKIVGHTHVTVQDMGNSLNPKQALDPTQFAFFKGINDAGNGNGLLKATVTDGLPAGNYRVCTMSSASNHQPVLMPVAQRGTPDDCTKFVVAAGGGNANAGGNNNANNGQNNGQNANAGQNANAGQNANAGQNANAGQNANAGGQANAGANANAGQQGQQGQNQRNRNRARRQFLA
;
A
#
# COMPACT_ATOMS: atom_id res chain seq x y z
N MET A 1 -36.80 -10.01 38.94
CA MET A 1 -36.50 -10.26 40.37
C MET A 1 -35.03 -9.93 40.62
N ARG A 2 -34.62 -9.61 41.84
CA ARG A 2 -33.20 -9.33 42.16
C ARG A 2 -32.47 -10.63 42.53
N PHE A 3 -31.22 -10.77 42.09
CA PHE A 3 -30.22 -11.59 42.78
C PHE A 3 -28.97 -10.74 42.98
N SER A 4 -28.46 -10.74 44.21
CA SER A 4 -27.36 -9.88 44.65
C SER A 4 -26.34 -10.71 45.40
N HIS A 5 -25.07 -10.52 45.04
CA HIS A 5 -23.84 -10.86 45.78
C HIS A 5 -23.64 -12.31 46.25
N LEU A 6 -22.39 -12.77 46.11
CA LEU A 6 -21.54 -12.92 47.29
C LEU A 6 -20.08 -12.71 46.91
N ILE A 7 -19.36 -11.96 47.75
CA ILE A 7 -17.91 -11.79 47.68
C ILE A 7 -17.31 -12.73 48.73
N SER A 8 -16.13 -13.27 48.48
CA SER A 8 -15.32 -13.90 49.54
C SER A 8 -13.85 -13.56 49.33
N ALA A 9 -13.38 -12.61 50.13
CA ALA A 9 -11.95 -12.40 50.36
C ALA A 9 -11.54 -13.16 51.61
N ALA A 10 -10.39 -13.83 51.57
CA ALA A 10 -9.77 -14.45 52.73
C ALA A 10 -8.35 -13.88 52.88
N ALA A 11 -7.99 -13.47 54.10
CA ALA A 11 -6.70 -12.90 54.46
C ALA A 11 -6.41 -13.21 55.94
N LEU A 12 -5.18 -12.89 56.39
CA LEU A 12 -4.60 -13.20 57.71
C LEU A 12 -4.27 -14.71 57.89
N THR A 13 -3.23 -15.11 58.62
CA THR A 13 -2.18 -14.34 59.34
C THR A 13 -0.83 -15.07 59.31
N ALA A 14 0.26 -14.35 59.57
CA ALA A 14 1.58 -14.93 59.82
C ALA A 14 1.80 -15.30 61.29
N ILE A 15 2.72 -16.22 61.55
CA ILE A 15 3.42 -16.38 62.84
C ILE A 15 4.92 -16.49 62.54
N ALA A 16 5.75 -15.79 63.33
CA ALA A 16 7.19 -15.96 63.35
C ALA A 16 7.63 -16.36 64.77
N SER A 17 8.69 -17.15 64.87
CA SER A 17 9.43 -17.34 66.12
C SER A 17 10.90 -17.63 65.79
N ALA A 18 11.80 -17.23 66.68
CA ALA A 18 13.24 -17.35 66.51
C ALA A 18 13.87 -17.92 67.79
N GLN A 19 15.03 -18.58 67.66
CA GLN A 19 15.87 -18.88 68.82
C GLN A 19 17.35 -18.90 68.44
N ASN A 20 18.21 -18.68 69.43
CA ASN A 20 19.60 -18.22 69.28
C ASN A 20 20.50 -18.88 70.34
N ASN A 21 21.64 -19.45 69.92
CA ASN A 21 22.82 -19.84 70.72
C ASN A 21 23.88 -20.45 69.76
N GLY A 22 25.20 -20.25 69.93
CA GLY A 22 25.88 -19.32 70.82
C GLY A 22 27.41 -19.51 70.93
N GLN A 23 28.15 -18.39 70.87
CA GLN A 23 29.50 -18.13 71.43
C GLN A 23 30.81 -18.69 70.80
N ASN A 24 31.87 -17.90 71.04
CA ASN A 24 33.32 -18.08 70.83
C ASN A 24 33.86 -18.15 69.37
N GLY A 25 34.89 -17.39 68.99
CA GLY A 25 35.63 -16.33 69.70
C GLY A 25 36.97 -15.97 69.00
N GLN A 26 37.62 -14.86 69.41
CA GLN A 26 38.94 -14.35 68.92
C GLN A 26 38.95 -13.82 67.46
N GLN A 27 39.74 -12.79 67.07
CA GLN A 27 40.32 -11.65 67.80
C GLN A 27 40.69 -10.51 66.79
N ASN A 28 40.99 -9.32 67.30
CA ASN A 28 41.24 -8.06 66.57
C ASN A 28 42.25 -8.16 65.38
N ASN A 29 42.05 -7.33 64.35
CA ASN A 29 42.88 -6.12 64.23
C ASN A 29 42.22 -5.01 63.39
N ASP A 30 42.49 -3.75 63.73
CA ASP A 30 42.02 -2.57 63.00
C ASP A 30 42.92 -2.25 61.79
N GLN A 31 42.32 -1.83 60.67
CA GLN A 31 42.96 -0.83 59.80
C GLN A 31 41.93 -0.07 58.94
N ASN A 32 41.61 1.14 59.39
CA ASN A 32 40.83 2.11 58.63
C ASN A 32 41.72 2.79 57.57
N ASN A 33 41.34 2.73 56.30
CA ASN A 33 41.86 3.63 55.27
C ASN A 33 40.77 3.99 54.25
N GLY A 34 39.99 5.02 54.56
CA GLY A 34 38.97 5.55 53.65
C GLY A 34 39.58 6.30 52.47
N GLN A 35 39.68 5.65 51.30
CA GLN A 35 39.97 6.32 50.03
C GLN A 35 38.68 6.51 49.22
N ASN A 36 38.00 7.62 49.48
CA ASN A 36 36.91 8.12 48.65
C ASN A 36 37.45 8.55 47.28
N ASN A 37 37.39 7.67 46.29
CA ASN A 37 37.67 7.99 44.90
C ASN A 37 36.40 7.80 44.07
N GLY A 38 35.94 8.88 43.44
CA GLY A 38 34.62 8.92 42.81
C GLY A 38 34.50 7.92 41.66
N GLN A 39 33.61 6.93 41.81
CA GLN A 39 33.23 6.04 40.72
C GLN A 39 32.40 6.80 39.67
N ASN A 40 33.12 7.52 38.81
CA ASN A 40 32.63 7.89 37.49
C ASN A 40 32.16 6.59 36.80
N GLY A 41 30.87 6.49 36.49
CA GLY A 41 30.20 5.28 35.98
C GLY A 41 30.56 4.94 34.53
N GLY A 42 31.85 4.94 34.19
CA GLY A 42 32.35 4.65 32.86
C GLY A 42 32.05 3.22 32.45
N ALA A 43 31.19 3.06 31.45
CA ALA A 43 30.75 1.78 30.91
C ALA A 43 31.96 0.93 30.47
N THR A 44 32.32 -0.06 31.29
CA THR A 44 33.50 -0.91 31.12
C THR A 44 33.08 -2.38 31.20
N GLY A 45 32.35 -2.81 30.17
CA GLY A 45 31.75 -4.15 30.10
C GLY A 45 31.36 -4.62 28.70
N ALA A 46 31.88 -4.00 27.63
CA ALA A 46 31.62 -4.37 26.24
C ALA A 46 32.37 -5.67 25.84
N GLY A 47 32.00 -6.77 26.48
CA GLY A 47 32.59 -8.11 26.30
C GLY A 47 31.64 -9.16 25.71
N GLY A 48 30.50 -8.73 25.16
CA GLY A 48 29.51 -9.62 24.56
C GLY A 48 28.58 -8.91 23.58
N ASN A 49 27.86 -9.69 22.77
CA ASN A 49 26.84 -9.21 21.85
C ASN A 49 25.58 -8.80 22.62
N ASP A 50 25.61 -7.67 23.34
CA ASP A 50 24.50 -7.23 24.17
C ASP A 50 23.37 -6.60 23.32
N ALA A 51 22.60 -7.46 22.65
CA ALA A 51 21.39 -7.10 21.93
C ALA A 51 20.23 -6.66 22.87
N ASN A 52 20.43 -6.69 24.19
CA ASN A 52 19.45 -6.28 25.19
C ASN A 52 19.84 -4.96 25.90
N GLY A 53 21.01 -4.40 25.58
CA GLY A 53 21.57 -3.22 26.23
C GLY A 53 20.90 -1.91 25.80
N LEU A 54 20.81 -0.95 26.72
CA LEU A 54 20.19 0.37 26.48
C LEU A 54 21.13 1.38 25.80
N THR A 55 22.22 0.93 25.18
CA THR A 55 23.29 1.80 24.65
C THR A 55 23.76 1.33 23.28
N LEU A 56 24.06 2.29 22.39
CA LEU A 56 24.63 1.98 21.07
C LEU A 56 26.08 1.46 21.22
N LEU A 57 26.33 0.26 20.70
CA LEU A 57 27.68 -0.32 20.63
C LEU A 57 28.51 0.39 19.54
N ALA A 58 29.80 0.62 19.82
CA ALA A 58 30.67 1.42 18.94
C ALA A 58 30.83 0.84 17.52
N ASN A 59 30.77 -0.49 17.37
CA ASN A 59 30.81 -1.18 16.08
C ASN A 59 29.48 -1.15 15.30
N ALA A 60 28.40 -0.62 15.89
CA ALA A 60 27.11 -0.46 15.23
C ALA A 60 26.85 0.97 14.74
N ILE A 61 27.75 1.93 15.00
CA ILE A 61 27.61 3.34 14.62
C ILE A 61 27.51 3.49 13.09
N GLN A 62 26.44 4.12 12.63
CA GLN A 62 26.18 4.44 11.23
C GLN A 62 26.69 5.85 10.94
N THR A 63 27.98 6.00 10.63
CA THR A 63 28.62 7.32 10.41
C THR A 63 27.98 8.14 9.28
N GLY A 64 27.26 7.50 8.34
CA GLY A 64 26.42 8.19 7.36
C GLY A 64 25.33 9.06 7.97
N SER A 65 24.81 8.72 9.17
CA SER A 65 23.86 9.55 9.91
C SER A 65 24.48 10.81 10.52
N GLN A 66 25.80 11.00 10.47
CA GLN A 66 26.46 12.22 10.93
C GLN A 66 26.51 13.32 9.86
N GLN A 67 26.09 13.01 8.62
CA GLN A 67 26.12 13.91 7.47
C GLN A 67 24.70 14.25 7.01
N ASP A 68 24.48 15.49 6.56
CA ASP A 68 23.17 15.95 6.07
C ASP A 68 22.93 15.67 4.57
N GLY A 69 23.95 15.18 3.87
CA GLY A 69 23.93 14.92 2.43
C GLY A 69 24.43 16.08 1.56
N SER A 70 24.76 17.23 2.16
CA SER A 70 25.36 18.36 1.43
C SER A 70 26.82 18.10 1.03
N VAL A 71 27.25 18.67 -0.09
CA VAL A 71 28.65 18.67 -0.53
C VAL A 71 29.21 20.06 -0.30
N ASN A 72 30.20 20.19 0.60
CA ASN A 72 30.76 21.47 1.04
C ASN A 72 29.67 22.46 1.57
N GLY A 73 28.63 21.95 2.22
CA GLY A 73 27.51 22.76 2.71
C GLY A 73 26.52 23.22 1.63
N GLN A 74 26.60 22.68 0.41
CA GLN A 74 25.65 22.92 -0.67
C GLN A 74 24.86 21.65 -1.01
N LEU A 75 23.56 21.78 -1.21
CA LEU A 75 22.69 20.74 -1.75
C LEU A 75 22.55 20.94 -3.27
N GLN A 76 22.25 19.87 -4.02
CA GLN A 76 21.88 20.02 -5.43
C GLN A 76 20.40 20.42 -5.56
N ASP A 77 20.03 21.02 -6.71
CA ASP A 77 18.65 21.45 -6.97
C ASP A 77 17.64 20.33 -6.72
N GLY A 78 16.61 20.61 -5.91
CA GLY A 78 15.58 19.65 -5.53
C GLY A 78 15.94 18.71 -4.36
N GLN A 79 17.17 18.72 -3.86
CA GLN A 79 17.54 17.97 -2.65
C GLN A 79 17.13 18.70 -1.36
N SER A 80 17.12 17.99 -0.25
CA SER A 80 16.85 18.53 1.09
C SER A 80 17.76 17.88 2.11
N ALA A 81 18.26 18.66 3.07
CA ALA A 81 19.17 18.20 4.10
C ALA A 81 18.52 17.11 4.97
N SER A 82 19.21 15.99 5.14
CA SER A 82 18.88 14.96 6.12
C SER A 82 18.97 15.54 7.54
N LYS A 83 18.29 14.90 8.49
CA LYS A 83 18.65 15.07 9.91
C LYS A 83 19.94 14.30 10.18
N THR A 84 20.70 14.76 11.18
CA THR A 84 21.94 14.12 11.65
C THR A 84 21.79 13.57 13.07
N SER A 85 22.61 12.56 13.39
CA SER A 85 22.70 11.92 14.71
C SER A 85 24.00 11.13 14.82
N ASP A 86 24.74 11.33 15.91
CA ASP A 86 25.93 10.52 16.26
C ASP A 86 25.58 9.14 16.85
N ASN A 87 24.31 8.94 17.23
CA ASN A 87 23.82 7.75 17.93
C ASN A 87 22.72 7.00 17.17
N ASN A 88 22.80 6.95 15.83
CA ASN A 88 21.87 6.22 14.95
C ASN A 88 20.38 6.52 15.18
N PHE A 89 20.04 7.69 15.72
CA PHE A 89 18.69 8.07 16.13
C PHE A 89 18.02 7.15 17.20
N ILE A 90 18.75 6.34 17.97
CA ILE A 90 18.14 5.39 18.94
C ILE A 90 17.16 6.05 19.94
N ASN A 91 17.38 7.33 20.26
CA ASN A 91 16.56 8.10 21.20
C ASN A 91 15.44 8.93 20.52
N LEU A 92 15.20 8.78 19.21
CA LEU A 92 14.25 9.59 18.43
C LEU A 92 12.80 9.53 18.95
N CYS A 93 12.42 8.45 19.63
CA CYS A 93 11.10 8.28 20.22
C CYS A 93 11.00 8.68 21.71
N SER A 94 12.08 9.19 22.31
CA SER A 94 12.04 9.70 23.68
C SER A 94 11.01 10.83 23.82
N GLY A 95 10.16 10.74 24.85
CA GLY A 95 9.06 11.68 25.09
C GLY A 95 7.86 11.58 24.14
N LYS A 96 7.77 10.54 23.28
CA LYS A 96 6.65 10.33 22.34
C LYS A 96 5.83 9.09 22.70
N THR A 97 4.57 9.04 22.24
CA THR A 97 3.78 7.80 22.23
C THR A 97 4.51 6.73 21.43
N LEU A 98 4.84 5.61 22.07
CA LEU A 98 5.56 4.50 21.43
C LEU A 98 4.60 3.56 20.70
N THR A 99 5.04 2.97 19.58
CA THR A 99 4.27 1.93 18.86
C THR A 99 4.17 0.65 19.69
N ASN A 100 5.28 0.23 20.30
CA ASN A 100 5.36 -0.86 21.30
C ASN A 100 4.63 -2.16 20.90
N GLY A 101 4.71 -2.58 19.63
CA GLY A 101 4.05 -3.78 19.12
C GLY A 101 2.55 -3.65 18.82
N LEU A 102 1.96 -2.47 18.99
CA LEU A 102 0.52 -2.23 18.84
C LEU A 102 0.19 -1.37 17.61
N GLN A 103 -0.99 -1.58 17.02
CA GLN A 103 -1.53 -0.70 15.97
C GLN A 103 -2.13 0.59 16.55
N VAL A 104 -1.26 1.51 17.00
CA VAL A 104 -1.65 2.78 17.64
C VAL A 104 -2.25 3.76 16.62
N GLN A 105 -3.58 3.73 16.47
CA GLN A 105 -4.35 4.50 15.47
C GLN A 105 -4.19 6.02 15.58
N GLY A 106 -3.93 6.56 16.77
CA GLY A 106 -3.68 8.00 17.00
C GLY A 106 -2.31 8.50 16.53
N GLY A 107 -1.51 7.65 15.90
CA GLY A 107 -0.10 7.91 15.58
C GLY A 107 0.83 7.54 16.74
N SER A 108 2.04 7.09 16.39
CA SER A 108 3.07 6.71 17.35
C SER A 108 4.47 6.81 16.71
N CYS A 109 5.51 6.70 17.54
CA CYS A 109 6.90 6.61 17.13
C CYS A 109 7.40 5.19 17.39
N ASN A 110 7.93 4.52 16.36
CA ASN A 110 8.60 3.24 16.53
C ASN A 110 10.11 3.45 16.71
N GLY A 111 10.67 2.92 17.80
CA GLY A 111 12.10 2.93 18.09
C GLY A 111 12.86 1.67 17.63
N ILE A 112 12.14 0.65 17.14
CA ILE A 112 12.76 -0.58 16.64
C ILE A 112 13.58 -0.28 15.38
N PRO A 113 14.84 -0.75 15.27
CA PRO A 113 15.67 -0.52 14.10
C PRO A 113 15.08 -1.16 12.84
N MET A 114 15.39 -0.57 11.68
CA MET A 114 14.92 -1.03 10.37
C MET A 114 15.30 -2.49 10.06
N GLY A 115 16.52 -2.91 10.41
CA GLY A 115 17.03 -4.26 10.19
C GLY A 115 17.94 -4.41 8.97
N ASP A 116 18.13 -5.67 8.56
CA ASP A 116 19.00 -6.06 7.46
C ASP A 116 18.49 -5.54 6.11
N ILE A 117 19.39 -5.16 5.21
CA ILE A 117 19.07 -4.72 3.85
C ILE A 117 19.64 -5.72 2.84
N PRO A 118 18.84 -6.27 1.89
CA PRO A 118 19.33 -7.26 0.94
C PRO A 118 20.28 -6.64 -0.08
N ALA A 119 21.13 -7.48 -0.68
CA ALA A 119 21.95 -7.08 -1.82
C ALA A 119 21.07 -6.70 -3.03
N LYS A 120 21.57 -5.82 -3.93
CA LYS A 120 20.80 -5.35 -5.10
C LYS A 120 20.32 -6.47 -6.04
N ALA A 121 20.98 -7.63 -6.03
CA ALA A 121 20.56 -8.82 -6.80
C ALA A 121 19.36 -9.56 -6.17
N ASN A 122 19.13 -9.38 -4.86
CA ASN A 122 18.07 -10.04 -4.09
C ASN A 122 16.93 -9.05 -3.74
N MET A 123 16.68 -8.07 -4.61
CA MET A 123 15.57 -7.13 -4.44
C MET A 123 14.24 -7.84 -4.69
N VAL A 124 13.30 -7.69 -3.76
CA VAL A 124 11.92 -8.20 -3.88
C VAL A 124 11.21 -7.54 -5.06
N SER A 125 10.44 -8.32 -5.81
CA SER A 125 9.58 -7.84 -6.89
C SER A 125 8.35 -8.73 -6.97
N GLY A 126 7.16 -8.12 -6.99
CA GLY A 126 5.89 -8.80 -7.23
C GLY A 126 5.30 -8.46 -8.60
N VAL A 127 4.39 -9.34 -9.07
CA VAL A 127 3.45 -9.08 -10.16
C VAL A 127 2.16 -9.85 -9.90
N ILE A 128 1.01 -9.21 -10.08
CA ILE A 128 -0.30 -9.84 -9.92
C ILE A 128 -0.63 -10.60 -11.21
N THR A 129 -0.70 -11.92 -11.13
CA THR A 129 -0.95 -12.82 -12.27
C THR A 129 -2.43 -13.04 -12.54
N PHE A 130 -3.30 -12.81 -11.56
CA PHE A 130 -4.74 -12.68 -11.75
C PHE A 130 -5.32 -11.80 -10.63
N PRO A 131 -6.26 -10.86 -10.91
CA PRO A 131 -6.85 -10.56 -12.22
C PRO A 131 -5.97 -9.73 -13.17
N GLU A 132 -6.07 -10.01 -14.46
CA GLU A 132 -5.32 -9.29 -15.50
C GLU A 132 -5.93 -7.91 -15.82
N THR A 133 -5.08 -6.89 -16.03
CA THR A 133 -5.53 -5.59 -16.51
C THR A 133 -6.06 -5.70 -17.95
N ASN A 134 -7.31 -5.26 -18.16
CA ASN A 134 -8.09 -5.46 -19.39
C ASN A 134 -8.39 -6.94 -19.74
N GLY A 135 -8.32 -7.85 -18.75
CA GLY A 135 -8.78 -9.23 -18.91
C GLY A 135 -10.30 -9.35 -19.11
N ALA A 136 -10.79 -10.59 -19.13
CA ALA A 136 -12.22 -10.84 -19.05
C ALA A 136 -12.80 -10.30 -17.72
N ALA A 137 -14.06 -9.86 -17.74
CA ALA A 137 -14.75 -9.51 -16.51
C ALA A 137 -14.90 -10.74 -15.61
N ILE A 138 -14.79 -10.54 -14.30
CA ILE A 138 -15.13 -11.57 -13.30
C ILE A 138 -16.66 -11.55 -13.10
N GLU A 139 -17.28 -12.73 -13.00
CA GLU A 139 -18.71 -12.83 -12.69
C GLU A 139 -19.00 -12.27 -11.28
N PRO A 140 -20.07 -11.48 -11.08
CA PRO A 140 -20.44 -10.95 -9.77
C PRO A 140 -20.74 -12.06 -8.76
N ASP A 141 -20.49 -11.76 -7.49
CA ASP A 141 -20.85 -12.57 -6.31
C ASP A 141 -20.37 -14.04 -6.42
N THR A 142 -19.29 -14.26 -7.17
CA THR A 142 -18.72 -15.56 -7.52
C THR A 142 -17.29 -15.66 -6.99
N THR A 143 -16.98 -16.75 -6.27
CA THR A 143 -15.65 -16.96 -5.65
C THR A 143 -14.54 -17.03 -6.71
N PHE A 144 -13.45 -16.29 -6.51
CA PHE A 144 -12.25 -16.33 -7.35
C PHE A 144 -10.95 -16.29 -6.53
N ASP A 145 -9.83 -16.63 -7.16
CA ASP A 145 -8.49 -16.57 -6.56
C ASP A 145 -7.67 -15.40 -7.13
N ILE A 146 -7.28 -14.45 -6.29
CA ILE A 146 -6.20 -13.51 -6.61
C ILE A 146 -4.89 -14.31 -6.57
N THR A 147 -4.05 -14.18 -7.60
CA THR A 147 -2.73 -14.82 -7.66
C THR A 147 -1.63 -13.80 -7.89
N VAL A 148 -0.49 -13.99 -7.23
CA VAL A 148 0.64 -13.06 -7.24
C VAL A 148 1.94 -13.86 -7.34
N GLN A 149 2.78 -13.58 -8.32
CA GLN A 149 4.14 -14.11 -8.36
C GLN A 149 5.10 -13.10 -7.72
N ILE A 150 5.76 -13.51 -6.64
CA ILE A 150 6.84 -12.79 -5.98
C ILE A 150 8.19 -13.43 -6.34
N ASP A 151 9.25 -12.63 -6.46
CA ASP A 151 10.64 -13.08 -6.37
C ASP A 151 11.36 -12.39 -5.20
N ASN A 152 12.42 -13.04 -4.71
CA ASN A 152 13.35 -12.61 -3.65
C ASN A 152 12.77 -12.37 -2.25
N LEU A 153 11.52 -12.78 -2.01
CA LEU A 153 10.95 -12.93 -0.67
C LEU A 153 11.01 -14.39 -0.21
N VAL A 154 11.38 -14.62 1.05
CA VAL A 154 11.10 -15.85 1.79
C VAL A 154 9.75 -15.67 2.45
N ALA A 155 8.70 -16.07 1.73
CA ALA A 155 7.31 -15.93 2.14
C ALA A 155 6.92 -16.95 3.25
N GLY A 156 5.78 -16.71 3.89
CA GLY A 156 5.24 -17.57 4.96
C GLY A 156 5.65 -17.17 6.39
N SER A 157 6.22 -15.97 6.58
CA SER A 157 6.57 -15.45 7.90
C SER A 157 5.69 -14.24 8.26
N PHE A 158 4.67 -14.49 9.08
CA PHE A 158 3.70 -13.50 9.57
C PHE A 158 3.67 -13.55 11.11
N THR A 159 3.92 -12.43 11.78
CA THR A 159 3.78 -12.33 13.24
C THR A 159 2.43 -11.69 13.63
N ASN A 160 2.02 -11.82 14.90
CA ASN A 160 0.73 -11.30 15.35
C ASN A 160 0.65 -9.76 15.24
N ALA A 161 -0.27 -9.26 14.41
CA ALA A 161 -0.46 -7.83 14.16
C ALA A 161 -0.95 -7.04 15.38
N ASP A 162 -1.65 -7.67 16.33
CA ASP A 162 -2.17 -6.98 17.53
C ASP A 162 -1.10 -6.72 18.59
N THR A 163 -0.02 -7.52 18.61
CA THR A 163 0.94 -7.60 19.73
C THR A 163 2.41 -7.52 19.33
N THR A 164 2.74 -7.63 18.04
CA THR A 164 4.12 -7.58 17.53
C THR A 164 4.28 -6.64 16.32
N TYR A 165 3.35 -5.69 16.15
CA TYR A 165 3.33 -4.72 15.06
C TYR A 165 4.59 -3.86 15.03
N TYR A 166 5.39 -4.01 13.96
CA TYR A 166 6.72 -3.42 13.80
C TYR A 166 7.68 -3.66 15.00
N ALA A 167 7.44 -4.70 15.81
CA ALA A 167 8.20 -4.99 17.03
C ALA A 167 9.55 -5.67 16.79
N GLY A 168 9.76 -6.20 15.58
CA GLY A 168 11.00 -6.85 15.15
C GLY A 168 11.55 -6.19 13.87
N PRO A 169 12.88 -6.11 13.72
CA PRO A 169 13.52 -5.56 12.52
C PRO A 169 13.31 -6.46 11.29
N GLN A 170 13.68 -5.97 10.10
CA GLN A 170 13.80 -6.82 8.91
C GLN A 170 14.99 -7.79 9.07
N PHE A 171 14.82 -9.04 8.64
CA PHE A 171 15.86 -10.07 8.65
C PHE A 171 16.02 -10.72 7.27
N LEU A 172 17.21 -11.24 6.98
CA LEU A 172 17.49 -12.01 5.75
C LEU A 172 17.71 -13.51 6.01
N GLN A 173 17.20 -14.35 5.11
CA GLN A 173 17.56 -15.77 4.98
C GLN A 173 18.08 -16.02 3.57
N GLY A 174 19.30 -16.55 3.45
CA GLY A 174 19.97 -16.69 2.14
C GLY A 174 20.20 -15.35 1.42
N GLY A 175 20.18 -14.23 2.14
CA GLY A 175 20.23 -12.88 1.58
C GLY A 175 18.92 -12.39 0.95
N LYS A 176 17.81 -13.15 1.03
CA LYS A 176 16.45 -12.75 0.65
C LYS A 176 15.67 -12.34 1.92
N ILE A 177 14.70 -11.42 1.81
CA ILE A 177 13.96 -10.91 2.99
C ILE A 177 12.99 -11.96 3.52
N VAL A 178 12.88 -12.10 4.85
CA VAL A 178 11.92 -13.02 5.51
C VAL A 178 10.64 -12.27 5.90
N GLY A 179 9.50 -12.69 5.33
CA GLY A 179 8.23 -12.00 5.52
C GLY A 179 7.03 -12.62 4.81
N HIS A 180 6.11 -11.77 4.37
CA HIS A 180 4.83 -12.14 3.79
C HIS A 180 4.27 -11.01 2.89
N THR A 181 3.15 -11.27 2.21
CA THR A 181 2.50 -10.29 1.33
C THR A 181 1.02 -10.19 1.67
N HIS A 182 0.47 -8.98 1.71
CA HIS A 182 -0.98 -8.74 1.74
C HIS A 182 -1.50 -8.44 0.34
N VAL A 183 -2.78 -8.69 0.11
CA VAL A 183 -3.53 -8.11 -1.02
C VAL A 183 -4.71 -7.29 -0.51
N THR A 184 -4.94 -6.15 -1.14
CA THR A 184 -6.07 -5.25 -0.85
C THR A 184 -6.81 -4.94 -2.14
N VAL A 185 -8.12 -5.18 -2.17
CA VAL A 185 -9.01 -4.78 -3.26
C VAL A 185 -9.79 -3.55 -2.82
N GLN A 186 -9.76 -2.49 -3.62
CA GLN A 186 -10.55 -1.28 -3.42
C GLN A 186 -11.48 -1.03 -4.59
N ASP A 187 -12.70 -0.60 -4.29
CA ASP A 187 -13.64 -0.06 -5.27
C ASP A 187 -13.08 1.27 -5.84
N MET A 188 -13.24 1.45 -7.15
CA MET A 188 -12.86 2.65 -7.90
C MET A 188 -14.09 3.48 -8.31
N GLY A 189 -15.29 3.01 -7.99
CA GLY A 189 -16.58 3.58 -8.36
C GLY A 189 -16.84 3.49 -9.86
N ASN A 190 -17.27 4.60 -10.46
CA ASN A 190 -17.77 4.64 -11.84
C ASN A 190 -16.66 4.57 -12.92
N SER A 191 -15.39 4.32 -12.57
CA SER A 191 -14.30 4.22 -13.55
C SER A 191 -13.06 3.50 -13.01
N LEU A 192 -12.38 2.73 -13.85
CA LEU A 192 -11.00 2.26 -13.59
C LEU A 192 -9.97 3.41 -13.53
N ASN A 193 -10.32 4.65 -13.89
CA ASN A 193 -9.39 5.79 -13.96
C ASN A 193 -9.89 7.05 -13.21
N PRO A 194 -10.17 6.95 -11.89
CA PRO A 194 -10.56 8.09 -11.07
C PRO A 194 -9.44 9.14 -11.02
N LYS A 195 -9.81 10.39 -10.73
CA LYS A 195 -8.89 11.55 -10.64
C LYS A 195 -8.64 12.01 -9.20
N GLN A 196 -9.37 11.46 -8.25
CA GLN A 196 -9.10 11.60 -6.81
C GLN A 196 -8.36 10.37 -6.30
N ALA A 197 -7.62 10.52 -5.19
CA ALA A 197 -7.08 9.39 -4.46
C ALA A 197 -8.23 8.57 -3.83
N LEU A 198 -8.05 7.25 -3.73
CA LEU A 198 -8.96 6.40 -2.96
C LEU A 198 -8.66 6.54 -1.46
N ASP A 199 -9.69 6.46 -0.62
CA ASP A 199 -9.54 6.45 0.82
C ASP A 199 -8.80 5.15 1.26
N PRO A 200 -7.62 5.23 1.93
CA PRO A 200 -6.86 4.06 2.32
C PRO A 200 -7.52 3.24 3.45
N THR A 201 -8.56 3.78 4.12
CA THR A 201 -9.33 3.06 5.13
C THR A 201 -10.42 2.16 4.54
N GLN A 202 -10.77 2.35 3.26
CA GLN A 202 -11.88 1.65 2.60
C GLN A 202 -11.36 0.58 1.64
N PHE A 203 -11.84 -0.65 1.80
CA PHE A 203 -11.52 -1.78 0.93
C PHE A 203 -12.73 -2.72 0.79
N ALA A 204 -12.86 -3.37 -0.36
CA ALA A 204 -13.86 -4.40 -0.61
C ALA A 204 -13.37 -5.80 -0.17
N PHE A 205 -12.05 -6.02 -0.19
CA PHE A 205 -11.42 -7.24 0.32
C PHE A 205 -10.00 -6.93 0.82
N PHE A 206 -9.58 -7.60 1.90
CA PHE A 206 -8.21 -7.57 2.40
C PHE A 206 -7.79 -8.96 2.86
N LYS A 207 -6.57 -9.38 2.53
CA LYS A 207 -6.02 -10.66 2.97
C LYS A 207 -4.50 -10.61 3.12
N GLY A 208 -4.01 -10.89 4.32
CA GLY A 208 -2.64 -11.37 4.52
C GLY A 208 -2.49 -12.79 3.98
N ILE A 209 -1.53 -13.00 3.08
CA ILE A 209 -1.10 -14.32 2.60
C ILE A 209 0.04 -14.77 3.50
N ASN A 210 -0.30 -15.59 4.50
CA ASN A 210 0.55 -15.89 5.65
C ASN A 210 1.35 -17.19 5.48
N ASP A 211 1.13 -17.91 4.38
CA ASP A 211 1.83 -19.14 3.99
C ASP A 211 2.89 -18.87 2.91
N ALA A 212 3.68 -19.90 2.57
CA ALA A 212 4.75 -19.82 1.58
C ALA A 212 4.27 -20.03 0.12
N GLY A 213 2.95 -20.07 -0.12
CA GLY A 213 2.36 -20.37 -1.43
C GLY A 213 2.82 -21.71 -1.99
N ASN A 214 3.18 -21.74 -3.27
CA ASN A 214 3.73 -22.94 -3.92
C ASN A 214 5.22 -23.22 -3.61
N GLY A 215 5.84 -22.52 -2.65
CA GLY A 215 7.28 -22.60 -2.33
C GLY A 215 8.21 -22.02 -3.41
N ASN A 216 7.67 -21.53 -4.53
CA ASN A 216 8.38 -20.95 -5.67
C ASN A 216 7.86 -19.52 -5.95
N GLY A 217 7.35 -18.84 -4.92
CA GLY A 217 6.92 -17.44 -4.96
C GLY A 217 5.52 -17.17 -5.52
N LEU A 218 4.77 -18.17 -6.00
CA LEU A 218 3.37 -17.98 -6.35
C LEU A 218 2.50 -18.03 -5.09
N LEU A 219 1.98 -16.86 -4.71
CA LEU A 219 1.08 -16.63 -3.59
C LEU A 219 -0.37 -16.53 -4.07
N LYS A 220 -1.33 -16.86 -3.18
CA LYS A 220 -2.76 -16.90 -3.51
C LYS A 220 -3.63 -16.32 -2.39
N ALA A 221 -4.70 -15.61 -2.76
CA ALA A 221 -5.75 -15.19 -1.84
C ALA A 221 -7.13 -15.46 -2.45
N THR A 222 -7.91 -16.35 -1.84
CA THR A 222 -9.28 -16.65 -2.27
C THR A 222 -10.24 -15.56 -1.78
N VAL A 223 -10.97 -14.97 -2.73
CA VAL A 223 -12.07 -14.02 -2.48
C VAL A 223 -13.36 -14.84 -2.42
N THR A 224 -13.64 -15.43 -1.25
CA THR A 224 -14.87 -16.18 -0.98
C THR A 224 -16.09 -15.29 -1.21
N ASP A 225 -17.13 -15.86 -1.79
CA ASP A 225 -18.39 -15.18 -2.19
C ASP A 225 -18.19 -14.03 -3.20
N GLY A 226 -16.97 -13.82 -3.72
CA GLY A 226 -16.67 -12.91 -4.81
C GLY A 226 -16.75 -11.43 -4.43
N LEU A 227 -17.20 -10.61 -5.39
CA LEU A 227 -17.41 -9.18 -5.26
C LEU A 227 -18.68 -8.79 -6.04
N PRO A 228 -19.39 -7.71 -5.64
CA PRO A 228 -20.45 -7.13 -6.46
C PRO A 228 -19.92 -6.62 -7.82
N ALA A 229 -20.83 -6.34 -8.75
CA ALA A 229 -20.46 -5.71 -10.02
C ALA A 229 -19.89 -4.28 -9.82
N GLY A 230 -18.72 -4.00 -10.39
CA GLY A 230 -17.99 -2.75 -10.15
C GLY A 230 -16.63 -2.65 -10.86
N ASN A 231 -15.94 -1.52 -10.66
CA ASN A 231 -14.57 -1.28 -11.13
C ASN A 231 -13.62 -1.38 -9.94
N TYR A 232 -12.62 -2.27 -9.99
CA TYR A 232 -11.77 -2.55 -8.84
C TYR A 232 -10.28 -2.39 -9.15
N ARG A 233 -9.52 -1.95 -8.14
CA ARG A 233 -8.06 -2.05 -8.09
C ARG A 233 -7.69 -3.08 -7.04
N VAL A 234 -6.83 -4.03 -7.39
CA VAL A 234 -6.11 -4.84 -6.40
C VAL A 234 -4.65 -4.44 -6.40
N CYS A 235 -4.08 -4.29 -5.20
CA CYS A 235 -2.65 -4.04 -4.98
C CYS A 235 -2.08 -5.05 -3.99
N THR A 236 -0.79 -5.34 -4.11
CA THR A 236 -0.03 -6.05 -3.08
C THR A 236 0.56 -5.09 -2.05
N MET A 237 0.90 -5.60 -0.86
CA MET A 237 1.80 -4.95 0.09
C MET A 237 2.78 -5.98 0.63
N SER A 238 4.05 -5.84 0.31
CA SER A 238 5.10 -6.81 0.62
C SER A 238 5.86 -6.34 1.86
N SER A 239 5.80 -7.15 2.91
CA SER A 239 6.29 -6.79 4.25
C SER A 239 7.28 -7.82 4.79
N ALA A 240 8.19 -7.33 5.63
CA ALA A 240 8.95 -8.19 6.54
C ALA A 240 8.01 -8.80 7.60
N SER A 241 8.54 -9.78 8.34
CA SER A 241 7.78 -10.62 9.28
C SER A 241 6.86 -9.86 10.25
N ASN A 242 7.30 -8.69 10.74
CA ASN A 242 6.59 -7.85 11.69
C ASN A 242 5.76 -6.72 11.03
N HIS A 243 5.31 -6.91 9.78
CA HIS A 243 4.41 -6.05 8.99
C HIS A 243 5.04 -4.81 8.33
N GLN A 244 6.26 -4.41 8.67
CA GLN A 244 6.89 -3.25 8.02
C GLN A 244 7.17 -3.51 6.53
N PRO A 245 6.94 -2.54 5.62
CA PRO A 245 7.23 -2.70 4.19
C PRO A 245 8.70 -3.07 3.92
N VAL A 246 8.94 -3.88 2.89
CA VAL A 246 10.29 -4.39 2.59
C VAL A 246 11.31 -3.28 2.28
N LEU A 247 12.41 -3.28 3.03
CA LEU A 247 13.48 -2.27 2.97
C LEU A 247 14.60 -2.73 2.03
N MET A 248 15.04 -1.83 1.15
CA MET A 248 15.69 -2.18 -0.12
C MET A 248 16.88 -1.26 -0.42
N PRO A 249 17.98 -1.77 -1.03
CA PRO A 249 19.32 -1.15 -0.98
C PRO A 249 19.53 0.12 -1.81
N VAL A 250 18.62 0.46 -2.74
CA VAL A 250 18.78 1.61 -3.64
C VAL A 250 17.45 2.33 -3.88
N ALA A 251 17.50 3.65 -4.05
CA ALA A 251 16.32 4.46 -4.40
C ALA A 251 15.87 4.22 -5.85
N GLN A 252 16.81 4.16 -6.80
CA GLN A 252 16.53 3.85 -8.20
C GLN A 252 16.27 2.35 -8.41
N ARG A 253 15.02 1.93 -8.20
CA ARG A 253 14.53 0.54 -8.33
C ARG A 253 13.08 0.49 -8.81
N GLY A 254 12.60 -0.71 -9.13
CA GLY A 254 11.17 -0.99 -9.19
C GLY A 254 10.54 -1.03 -7.78
N THR A 255 9.23 -0.92 -7.73
CA THR A 255 8.44 -1.22 -6.52
C THR A 255 8.50 -2.73 -6.21
N PRO A 256 8.56 -3.15 -4.93
CA PRO A 256 8.39 -4.56 -4.57
C PRO A 256 6.95 -5.05 -4.82
N ASP A 257 6.01 -4.12 -4.90
CA ASP A 257 4.57 -4.36 -5.01
C ASP A 257 3.99 -3.93 -6.35
N ASP A 258 2.88 -4.57 -6.74
CA ASP A 258 2.17 -4.34 -8.00
C ASP A 258 0.69 -3.95 -7.75
N CYS A 259 0.07 -3.32 -8.73
CA CYS A 259 -1.33 -2.87 -8.71
C CYS A 259 -1.98 -3.03 -10.09
N THR A 260 -2.93 -3.96 -10.20
CA THR A 260 -3.73 -4.21 -11.42
C THR A 260 -5.18 -3.76 -11.23
N LYS A 261 -5.89 -3.52 -12.34
CA LYS A 261 -7.28 -3.03 -12.34
C LYS A 261 -8.18 -3.93 -13.17
N PHE A 262 -9.35 -4.25 -12.65
CA PHE A 262 -10.27 -5.22 -13.23
C PHE A 262 -11.73 -4.81 -13.08
N VAL A 263 -12.60 -5.45 -13.86
CA VAL A 263 -14.05 -5.24 -13.83
C VAL A 263 -14.71 -6.51 -13.32
N VAL A 264 -15.71 -6.35 -12.46
CA VAL A 264 -16.65 -7.40 -12.08
C VAL A 264 -17.98 -7.06 -12.74
N ALA A 265 -18.49 -7.93 -13.60
CA ALA A 265 -19.72 -7.71 -14.37
C ALA A 265 -20.22 -9.03 -14.95
N ALA A 266 -21.54 -9.20 -15.04
CA ALA A 266 -22.14 -10.42 -15.56
C ALA A 266 -21.73 -10.68 -17.03
N GLY A 267 -21.42 -11.93 -17.37
CA GLY A 267 -20.75 -12.33 -18.61
C GLY A 267 -21.32 -11.73 -19.91
N GLY A 268 -20.55 -10.84 -20.54
CA GLY A 268 -21.02 -10.06 -21.70
C GLY A 268 -19.96 -9.56 -22.69
N GLY A 269 -18.69 -9.98 -22.58
CA GLY A 269 -17.61 -9.67 -23.53
C GLY A 269 -16.38 -8.97 -22.93
N ASN A 270 -15.40 -8.67 -23.79
CA ASN A 270 -14.18 -7.95 -23.39
C ASN A 270 -14.50 -6.59 -22.77
N ALA A 271 -13.73 -6.18 -21.77
CA ALA A 271 -13.86 -4.89 -21.07
C ALA A 271 -13.43 -3.65 -21.90
N ASN A 272 -13.84 -3.59 -23.17
CA ASN A 272 -13.46 -2.56 -24.14
C ASN A 272 -14.69 -1.78 -24.63
N ALA A 273 -15.46 -1.25 -23.69
CA ALA A 273 -16.62 -0.39 -23.93
C ALA A 273 -16.41 0.98 -23.27
N GLY A 274 -15.57 1.81 -23.88
CA GLY A 274 -15.54 3.25 -23.61
C GLY A 274 -16.81 3.92 -24.16
N GLY A 275 -17.95 3.68 -23.52
CA GLY A 275 -19.27 4.17 -23.92
C GLY A 275 -19.92 5.01 -22.82
N ASN A 276 -20.52 6.15 -23.18
CA ASN A 276 -21.20 7.02 -22.23
C ASN A 276 -22.49 6.34 -21.72
N ASN A 277 -22.57 6.10 -20.42
CA ASN A 277 -23.81 5.66 -19.75
C ASN A 277 -24.86 6.79 -19.72
N ASN A 278 -25.52 7.03 -20.86
CA ASN A 278 -26.74 7.82 -20.91
C ASN A 278 -27.92 6.94 -20.50
N ALA A 279 -28.28 6.96 -19.21
CA ALA A 279 -29.32 6.12 -18.62
C ALA A 279 -30.74 6.56 -19.05
N ASN A 280 -31.16 6.18 -20.25
CA ASN A 280 -32.54 6.37 -20.72
C ASN A 280 -33.40 5.14 -20.35
N ASN A 281 -34.12 5.24 -19.23
CA ASN A 281 -35.03 4.21 -18.75
C ASN A 281 -36.31 4.16 -19.61
N GLY A 282 -36.31 3.32 -20.66
CA GLY A 282 -37.36 3.24 -21.68
C GLY A 282 -38.14 1.93 -21.66
N GLN A 283 -38.97 1.71 -20.64
CA GLN A 283 -39.86 0.55 -20.59
C GLN A 283 -41.00 0.66 -21.62
N ASN A 284 -41.13 -0.29 -22.55
CA ASN A 284 -42.44 -0.64 -23.11
C ASN A 284 -42.50 -2.06 -23.71
N ASN A 285 -43.72 -2.60 -23.80
CA ASN A 285 -44.00 -3.99 -24.17
C ASN A 285 -43.88 -4.28 -25.67
N GLY A 286 -43.29 -5.44 -25.99
CA GLY A 286 -43.27 -6.05 -27.33
C GLY A 286 -44.12 -7.33 -27.41
N GLN A 287 -45.42 -7.25 -27.16
CA GLN A 287 -46.33 -8.40 -27.36
C GLN A 287 -46.65 -8.57 -28.85
N ASN A 288 -46.17 -9.66 -29.47
CA ASN A 288 -46.51 -10.02 -30.84
C ASN A 288 -47.65 -11.05 -30.87
N ALA A 289 -48.85 -10.62 -31.20
CA ALA A 289 -50.01 -11.48 -31.45
C ALA A 289 -50.67 -11.05 -32.77
N ASN A 290 -50.44 -11.83 -33.84
CA ASN A 290 -50.84 -11.48 -35.19
C ASN A 290 -52.15 -12.18 -35.59
N ALA A 291 -53.27 -11.46 -35.50
CA ALA A 291 -54.58 -11.91 -35.97
C ALA A 291 -55.36 -10.70 -36.52
N GLY A 292 -55.68 -10.72 -37.82
CA GLY A 292 -56.38 -9.63 -38.49
C GLY A 292 -57.88 -9.86 -38.63
N GLN A 293 -58.62 -8.80 -38.99
CA GLN A 293 -59.92 -8.90 -39.67
C GLN A 293 -60.28 -7.61 -40.40
N ASN A 294 -61.29 -7.71 -41.28
CA ASN A 294 -61.68 -6.69 -42.26
C ASN A 294 -62.91 -5.89 -41.78
N ALA A 295 -62.93 -4.57 -41.95
CA ALA A 295 -64.07 -3.71 -41.65
C ALA A 295 -64.17 -2.51 -42.61
N ASN A 296 -65.40 -2.06 -42.89
CA ASN A 296 -65.75 -1.13 -43.97
C ASN A 296 -66.20 0.25 -43.44
N ALA A 297 -66.00 1.28 -44.28
CA ALA A 297 -66.60 2.62 -44.21
C ALA A 297 -66.26 3.50 -42.96
N GLY A 298 -66.36 4.83 -43.03
CA GLY A 298 -66.58 5.72 -44.18
C GLY A 298 -67.19 7.06 -43.76
N GLN A 299 -67.21 8.04 -44.68
CA GLN A 299 -67.77 9.40 -44.52
C GLN A 299 -67.02 10.33 -43.54
N ASN A 300 -67.26 11.65 -43.48
CA ASN A 300 -67.40 12.68 -44.54
C ASN A 300 -67.51 14.06 -43.84
N ALA A 301 -66.59 14.99 -44.09
CA ALA A 301 -66.81 16.42 -43.84
C ALA A 301 -65.78 17.27 -44.60
N ASN A 302 -66.23 18.40 -45.15
CA ASN A 302 -65.39 19.43 -45.74
C ASN A 302 -65.90 20.81 -45.26
N ALA A 303 -65.07 21.85 -45.41
CA ALA A 303 -65.23 23.20 -44.86
C ALA A 303 -65.09 23.33 -43.32
N GLY A 304 -64.49 24.42 -42.81
CA GLY A 304 -63.74 25.45 -43.54
C GLY A 304 -63.51 26.74 -42.74
N GLN A 305 -63.02 27.77 -43.46
CA GLN A 305 -62.76 29.14 -43.01
C GLN A 305 -61.55 29.31 -42.07
N ASN A 306 -60.82 30.43 -41.96
CA ASN A 306 -60.39 31.58 -42.80
C ASN A 306 -59.83 32.65 -41.80
N ALA A 307 -59.17 33.72 -42.26
CA ALA A 307 -58.47 34.77 -41.49
C ALA A 307 -57.08 34.31 -40.94
N ASN A 308 -55.97 34.91 -41.39
CA ASN A 308 -55.36 36.22 -41.01
C ASN A 308 -54.75 36.23 -39.60
N ALA A 309 -53.57 36.79 -39.31
CA ALA A 309 -52.47 37.40 -40.07
C ALA A 309 -51.21 37.43 -39.12
N GLY A 310 -49.97 37.79 -39.49
CA GLY A 310 -49.35 38.19 -40.75
C GLY A 310 -48.31 39.32 -40.53
N GLN A 311 -47.13 39.24 -41.18
CA GLN A 311 -46.02 40.25 -41.18
C GLN A 311 -45.28 40.38 -39.82
N ASN A 312 -44.03 40.86 -39.65
CA ASN A 312 -42.90 41.32 -40.50
C ASN A 312 -41.58 41.16 -39.66
N ALA A 313 -40.31 41.37 -40.05
CA ALA A 313 -39.58 41.79 -41.26
C ALA A 313 -38.14 41.16 -41.21
N ASN A 314 -37.31 41.06 -42.27
CA ASN A 314 -36.34 42.03 -42.85
C ASN A 314 -35.47 42.82 -41.83
N ALA A 315 -34.15 43.07 -42.02
CA ALA A 315 -33.11 42.69 -43.01
C ALA A 315 -31.69 42.90 -42.36
N GLY A 316 -30.49 42.76 -42.96
CA GLY A 316 -30.00 42.45 -44.32
C GLY A 316 -28.45 42.67 -44.43
N GLY A 317 -27.85 42.45 -45.60
CA GLY A 317 -26.39 42.62 -45.89
C GLY A 317 -25.53 41.36 -45.61
N GLN A 318 -24.58 40.87 -46.43
CA GLN A 318 -23.76 41.39 -47.56
C GLN A 318 -22.87 42.59 -47.18
N ALA A 319 -21.55 42.63 -47.45
CA ALA A 319 -20.53 41.66 -47.91
C ALA A 319 -19.14 42.18 -47.41
N ASN A 320 -17.91 42.01 -47.93
CA ASN A 320 -17.20 41.33 -49.05
C ASN A 320 -15.66 41.48 -48.72
N ALA A 321 -14.62 40.92 -49.35
CA ALA A 321 -14.35 39.80 -50.29
C ALA A 321 -12.80 39.56 -50.30
N GLY A 322 -12.30 38.39 -50.75
CA GLY A 322 -10.85 38.16 -50.98
C GLY A 322 -10.49 36.69 -51.26
N ALA A 323 -9.83 36.38 -52.38
CA ALA A 323 -9.65 35.01 -52.87
C ALA A 323 -8.31 34.77 -53.61
N ASN A 324 -7.84 33.51 -53.60
CA ASN A 324 -6.76 32.91 -54.44
C ASN A 324 -5.33 33.49 -54.27
N ALA A 325 -4.24 32.91 -54.82
CA ALA A 325 -3.73 31.51 -55.00
C ALA A 325 -2.28 31.63 -55.61
N ASN A 326 -1.46 30.62 -55.94
CA ASN A 326 -1.53 29.14 -55.89
C ASN A 326 -0.08 28.53 -55.91
N ALA A 327 0.10 27.29 -55.40
CA ALA A 327 1.29 26.42 -55.59
C ALA A 327 2.68 26.94 -55.12
N GLY A 328 3.73 26.11 -54.97
CA GLY A 328 3.77 24.65 -54.85
C GLY A 328 5.16 23.99 -55.02
N GLN A 329 5.32 22.81 -54.38
CA GLN A 329 6.14 21.64 -54.77
C GLN A 329 7.70 21.61 -54.75
N GLN A 330 8.21 20.56 -54.07
CA GLN A 330 9.39 19.70 -54.36
C GLN A 330 10.84 20.28 -54.22
N GLY A 331 11.86 19.50 -53.82
CA GLY A 331 11.85 18.14 -53.24
C GLY A 331 13.18 17.35 -53.37
N GLN A 332 13.25 16.16 -52.74
CA GLN A 332 14.24 15.07 -52.96
C GLN A 332 15.69 15.36 -52.45
N GLN A 333 16.60 14.38 -52.19
CA GLN A 333 16.59 12.90 -52.21
C GLN A 333 17.69 12.33 -51.26
N GLY A 334 17.64 11.05 -50.84
CA GLY A 334 18.75 10.38 -50.13
C GLY A 334 18.39 9.04 -49.46
N GLN A 335 19.25 8.02 -49.55
CA GLN A 335 18.97 6.63 -49.13
C GLN A 335 20.05 6.04 -48.20
N ASN A 336 19.67 5.28 -47.15
CA ASN A 336 19.92 3.81 -47.09
C ASN A 336 19.43 3.11 -45.79
N GLN A 337 19.54 1.78 -45.76
CA GLN A 337 18.88 0.86 -44.81
C GLN A 337 19.80 0.27 -43.71
N ARG A 338 19.16 -0.22 -42.61
CA ARG A 338 19.44 -1.47 -41.82
C ARG A 338 19.63 -1.33 -40.29
N ASN A 339 18.50 -1.24 -39.58
CA ASN A 339 18.04 -2.16 -38.53
C ASN A 339 19.10 -2.93 -37.68
N ARG A 340 19.23 -2.60 -36.36
CA ARG A 340 18.95 -3.50 -35.22
C ARG A 340 19.21 -2.88 -33.82
N ASN A 341 18.16 -2.91 -32.98
CA ASN A 341 18.10 -3.15 -31.52
C ASN A 341 19.10 -2.54 -30.48
N ARG A 342 18.48 -2.10 -29.36
CA ARG A 342 19.02 -1.90 -28.00
C ARG A 342 20.07 -0.80 -27.78
N ALA A 343 19.57 0.40 -27.46
CA ALA A 343 20.24 1.33 -26.55
C ALA A 343 19.38 1.53 -25.29
N ARG A 344 19.99 1.48 -24.09
CA ARG A 344 19.32 1.87 -22.84
C ARG A 344 19.07 3.39 -22.89
N ARG A 345 17.89 3.85 -22.44
CA ARG A 345 17.77 5.24 -21.98
C ARG A 345 18.46 5.35 -20.63
N GLN A 346 19.50 6.16 -20.53
CA GLN A 346 19.85 6.79 -19.26
C GLN A 346 18.70 7.75 -18.94
N PHE A 347 18.14 7.65 -17.74
CA PHE A 347 17.50 8.81 -17.12
C PHE A 347 18.58 9.66 -16.48
N LEU A 348 18.36 10.97 -16.44
CA LEU A 348 19.27 11.93 -15.83
C LEU A 348 19.29 11.78 -14.30
N ALA A 349 20.29 12.39 -13.68
CA ALA A 349 20.41 12.49 -12.22
C ALA A 349 19.28 13.34 -11.62
#